data_AF-A0A101CHS6-F1
#
_entry.id   AF-A0A101CHS6-F1
#
_cell.length_a   1.000
_cell.length_b   1.000
_cell.length_c   1.000
_cell.angle_alpha   90.00
_cell.angle_beta   90.00
_cell.angle_gamma   90.00
#
_symmetry.space_group_name_H-M   'P 1'
#
loop_
_entity.id
_entity.type
_entity.pdbx_description
1 polymer ?
#
loop_
_entity_poly.entity_id
_entity_poly.type
_entity_poly.pdbx_seq_one_letter_code
_entity_poly.pdbx_strand_id
1 'polypeptide(L)'
;MKKVKVVSVRLKNLTEISEKCYKAEDWQGNSGFIPKSQVFGKDHEVQKSDAYWISHWFAIKEDFTLMISLKKIGWYNINSGKIEPNYDITIEHHIPEKINPVENNTIPKLKK
;
A
#
# COMPACT_ATOMS: atom_id res chain seq x y z
N MET A 1 8.13 12.00 -11.17
CA MET A 1 8.31 10.56 -10.93
C MET A 1 7.19 9.80 -11.62
N LYS A 2 7.49 8.78 -12.44
CA LYS A 2 6.46 7.89 -12.99
C LYS A 2 6.09 6.86 -11.93
N LYS A 3 4.89 6.97 -11.37
CA LYS A 3 4.33 6.00 -10.42
C LYS A 3 3.15 5.29 -11.08
N VAL A 4 2.98 3.99 -10.81
CA VAL A 4 1.84 3.21 -11.28
C VAL A 4 0.94 2.91 -10.07
N LYS A 5 -0.35 3.22 -10.19
CA LYS A 5 -1.31 2.86 -9.15
C LYS A 5 -1.55 1.36 -9.17
N VAL A 6 -1.36 0.71 -8.03
CA VAL A 6 -1.52 -0.74 -7.86
C VAL A 6 -2.52 -1.05 -6.74
N VAL A 7 -3.12 -2.23 -6.81
CA VAL A 7 -3.99 -2.80 -5.79
C VAL A 7 -3.43 -4.12 -5.29
N SER A 8 -3.58 -4.38 -4.00
CA SER A 8 -3.23 -5.69 -3.43
C SER A 8 -4.42 -6.63 -3.56
N VAL A 9 -4.18 -7.72 -4.26
CA VAL A 9 -5.20 -8.67 -4.69
C VAL A 9 -4.92 -10.02 -4.07
N ARG A 10 -5.86 -10.52 -3.28
CA ARG A 10 -5.77 -11.87 -2.72
C ARG A 10 -6.24 -12.87 -3.77
N LEU A 11 -5.42 -13.85 -4.05
CA LEU A 11 -5.72 -14.90 -5.01
C LEU A 11 -5.65 -16.25 -4.30
N LYS A 12 -6.47 -17.19 -4.75
CA LYS A 12 -6.36 -18.59 -4.31
C LYS A 12 -5.14 -19.23 -4.94
N ASN A 13 -4.90 -18.95 -6.22
CA ASN A 13 -3.73 -19.43 -6.94
C ASN A 13 -3.29 -18.43 -8.02
N LEU A 14 -1.99 -18.35 -8.26
CA LEU A 14 -1.40 -17.61 -9.37
C LEU A 14 -0.34 -18.50 -10.03
N THR A 15 -0.71 -19.11 -11.15
CA THR A 15 0.12 -20.09 -11.84
C THR A 15 0.70 -19.50 -13.13
N GLU A 16 1.99 -19.68 -13.35
CA GLU A 16 2.61 -19.34 -14.62
C GLU A 16 2.16 -20.32 -15.71
N ILE A 17 1.55 -19.80 -16.77
CA ILE A 17 1.08 -20.62 -17.90
C ILE A 17 1.88 -20.36 -19.18
N SER A 18 2.58 -19.23 -19.24
CA SER A 18 3.48 -18.88 -20.33
C SER A 18 4.49 -17.84 -19.86
N GLU A 19 5.50 -17.58 -20.69
CA GLU A 19 6.49 -16.53 -20.44
C GLU A 19 5.87 -15.15 -20.15
N LYS A 20 4.69 -14.86 -20.72
CA LYS A 20 4.05 -13.54 -20.69
C LYS A 20 2.77 -13.47 -19.86
N CYS A 21 2.28 -14.59 -19.34
CA CYS A 21 0.95 -14.65 -18.71
C CYS A 21 0.89 -15.57 -17.50
N TYR A 22 0.16 -15.13 -16.48
CA TYR A 22 -0.31 -15.93 -15.36
C TYR A 22 -1.79 -16.30 -15.53
N LYS A 23 -2.16 -17.50 -15.07
CA LYS A 23 -3.54 -17.84 -14.75
C LYS A 23 -3.77 -17.56 -13.27
N ALA A 24 -4.73 -16.71 -12.96
CA ALA A 24 -5.15 -16.39 -11.61
C ALA A 24 -6.50 -17.04 -11.31
N GLU A 25 -6.66 -17.52 -10.08
CA GLU A 25 -7.90 -18.10 -9.58
C GLU A 25 -8.28 -17.42 -8.27
N ASP A 26 -9.56 -17.07 -8.13
CA ASP A 26 -10.10 -16.51 -6.89
C ASP A 26 -10.66 -17.61 -5.96
N TRP A 27 -11.14 -17.19 -4.79
CA TRP A 27 -11.72 -18.11 -3.80
C TRP A 27 -13.14 -18.57 -4.13
N GLN A 28 -13.77 -17.99 -5.14
CA GLN A 28 -15.14 -18.28 -5.57
C GLN A 28 -15.17 -19.22 -6.79
N GLY A 29 -14.01 -19.55 -7.34
CA GLY A 29 -13.87 -20.45 -8.49
C GLY A 29 -13.79 -19.73 -9.83
N ASN A 30 -13.79 -18.40 -9.86
CA ASN A 30 -13.54 -17.66 -11.09
C ASN A 30 -12.05 -17.73 -11.43
N SER A 31 -11.75 -17.72 -12.72
CA SER A 31 -10.38 -17.69 -13.22
C SER A 31 -10.22 -16.65 -14.32
N GLY A 32 -9.03 -16.10 -14.41
CA GLY A 32 -8.69 -15.06 -15.38
C GLY A 32 -7.21 -15.08 -15.74
N PHE A 33 -6.88 -14.42 -16.83
CA PHE A 33 -5.51 -14.30 -17.33
C PHE A 33 -4.94 -12.93 -16.99
N ILE A 34 -3.74 -12.91 -16.44
CA ILE A 34 -3.06 -11.68 -16.01
C ILE A 34 -1.71 -11.61 -16.72
N PRO A 35 -1.46 -10.61 -17.58
CA PRO A 35 -0.14 -10.44 -18.17
C PRO A 35 0.89 -10.20 -17.06
N LYS A 36 2.09 -10.80 -17.17
CA LYS A 36 3.13 -10.65 -16.12
C LYS A 36 3.51 -9.20 -15.89
N SER A 37 3.47 -8.37 -16.93
CA SER A 37 3.75 -6.94 -16.86
C SER A 37 2.76 -6.16 -15.99
N GLN A 38 1.63 -6.76 -15.60
CA GLN A 38 0.64 -6.16 -14.71
C GLN A 38 0.79 -6.61 -13.25
N VAL A 39 1.71 -7.53 -12.95
CA VAL A 39 1.98 -8.04 -11.60
C VAL A 39 3.31 -7.46 -11.11
N PHE A 40 3.27 -6.72 -10.01
CA PHE A 40 4.42 -5.98 -9.45
C PHE A 40 5.07 -6.70 -8.25
N GLY A 41 4.72 -7.96 -8.02
CA GLY A 41 5.26 -8.79 -6.95
C GLY A 41 4.23 -9.16 -5.89
N LYS A 42 4.70 -9.84 -4.84
CA LYS A 42 3.88 -10.27 -3.71
C LYS A 42 3.64 -9.13 -2.73
N ASP A 43 2.47 -9.10 -2.12
CA ASP A 43 2.17 -8.26 -0.97
C ASP A 43 2.48 -9.01 0.33
N HIS A 44 3.67 -8.79 0.86
CA HIS A 44 4.17 -9.46 2.06
C HIS A 44 3.51 -9.00 3.37
N GLU A 45 2.72 -7.93 3.34
CA GLU A 45 1.97 -7.49 4.53
C GLU A 45 0.71 -8.35 4.76
N VAL A 46 0.23 -9.08 3.74
CA VAL A 46 -0.91 -9.99 3.88
C VAL A 46 -0.39 -11.37 4.30
N GLN A 47 -0.65 -11.75 5.55
CA GLN A 47 -0.14 -13.00 6.12
C GLN A 47 -1.09 -14.20 5.97
N LYS A 48 -2.40 -13.96 5.85
CA LYS A 48 -3.43 -15.04 5.87
C LYS A 48 -3.64 -15.74 4.53
N SER A 49 -3.07 -15.19 3.45
CA SER A 49 -3.27 -15.66 2.08
C SER A 49 -2.20 -15.07 1.19
N ASP A 50 -1.88 -15.74 0.09
CA ASP A 50 -1.07 -15.13 -0.95
C ASP A 50 -1.80 -13.91 -1.54
N ALA A 51 -1.10 -12.79 -1.58
CA ALA A 51 -1.56 -11.55 -2.17
C ALA A 51 -0.51 -10.98 -3.11
N TYR A 52 -0.96 -10.31 -4.16
CA TYR A 52 -0.13 -9.81 -5.23
C TYR A 52 -0.51 -8.37 -5.57
N TRP A 53 0.49 -7.56 -5.88
CA TRP A 53 0.29 -6.20 -6.36
C TRP A 53 0.01 -6.22 -7.85
N ILE A 54 -1.16 -5.73 -8.25
CA ILE A 54 -1.61 -5.71 -9.65
C ILE A 54 -1.94 -4.27 -10.05
N SER A 55 -1.66 -3.91 -11.31
CA SER A 55 -2.10 -2.63 -11.90
C SER A 55 -3.58 -2.35 -11.62
N HIS A 56 -3.89 -1.20 -11.01
CA HIS A 56 -5.27 -0.84 -10.68
C HIS A 56 -6.16 -0.72 -11.91
N TRP A 57 -5.68 -0.09 -12.98
CA TRP A 57 -6.43 0.09 -14.22
C TRP A 57 -6.78 -1.24 -14.91
N PHE A 58 -5.95 -2.27 -14.71
CA PHE A 58 -6.19 -3.61 -15.25
C PHE A 58 -7.24 -4.35 -14.41
N ALA A 59 -7.14 -4.22 -13.08
CA ALA A 59 -8.05 -4.87 -12.13
C ALA A 59 -9.50 -4.33 -12.17
N ILE A 60 -9.74 -3.16 -12.78
CA ILE A 60 -11.08 -2.55 -12.91
C ILE A 60 -11.72 -2.73 -14.29
N LYS A 61 -11.06 -3.44 -15.20
CA LYS A 61 -11.66 -3.67 -16.52
C LYS A 61 -12.90 -4.56 -16.42
N GLU A 62 -13.86 -4.32 -17.29
CA GLU A 62 -15.12 -5.08 -17.33
C GLU A 62 -14.92 -6.56 -17.69
N ASP A 63 -13.87 -6.88 -18.47
CA ASP A 63 -13.51 -8.24 -18.84
C ASP A 63 -12.71 -8.97 -17.74
N PHE A 64 -12.42 -8.31 -16.62
CA PHE A 64 -11.73 -8.90 -15.49
C PHE A 64 -12.71 -9.62 -14.56
N THR A 65 -12.75 -10.95 -14.68
CA THR A 65 -13.78 -11.80 -14.06
C THR A 65 -13.51 -12.21 -12.61
N LEU A 66 -12.33 -11.92 -12.05
CA LEU A 66 -11.98 -12.33 -10.69
C LEU A 66 -12.71 -11.46 -9.65
N MET A 67 -13.30 -12.09 -8.64
CA MET A 67 -13.91 -11.38 -7.51
C MET A 67 -12.85 -10.99 -6.48
N ILE A 68 -12.40 -9.74 -6.57
CA ILE A 68 -11.28 -9.24 -5.79
C ILE A 68 -11.59 -7.94 -5.03
N SER A 69 -10.84 -7.68 -3.95
CA SER A 69 -10.94 -6.42 -3.21
C SER A 69 -9.99 -5.37 -3.79
N LEU A 70 -10.51 -4.18 -4.07
CA LEU A 70 -9.72 -3.03 -4.54
C LEU A 70 -9.35 -2.04 -3.42
N LYS A 71 -9.58 -2.43 -2.15
CA LYS A 71 -9.46 -1.53 -0.99
C LYS A 71 -8.01 -1.13 -0.68
N LYS A 72 -7.08 -2.08 -0.76
CA LYS A 72 -5.67 -1.85 -0.43
C LYS A 72 -4.95 -1.35 -1.68
N ILE A 73 -4.55 -0.09 -1.67
CA ILE A 73 -3.93 0.62 -2.80
C ILE A 73 -2.50 1.02 -2.44
N GLY A 74 -1.62 1.00 -3.43
CA GLY A 74 -0.26 1.52 -3.34
C GLY A 74 0.18 2.20 -4.63
N TRP A 75 1.38 2.77 -4.60
CA TRP A 75 2.03 3.40 -5.73
C TRP A 75 3.36 2.71 -6.02
N TYR A 76 3.41 1.97 -7.12
CA TYR A 76 4.65 1.36 -7.58
C TYR A 76 5.58 2.41 -8.19
N ASN A 77 6.77 2.56 -7.61
CA ASN A 77 7.80 3.46 -8.09
C ASN A 77 8.72 2.71 -9.07
N ILE A 78 8.66 3.08 -10.35
CA ILE A 78 9.38 2.41 -11.44
C ILE A 78 10.90 2.45 -11.24
N ASN A 79 11.42 3.50 -10.60
CA ASN A 79 12.87 3.67 -10.44
C ASN A 79 13.43 2.79 -9.30
N SER A 80 12.68 2.66 -8.20
CA SER A 80 13.12 1.91 -7.03
C SER A 80 12.64 0.46 -7.01
N GLY A 81 11.64 0.13 -7.84
CA GLY A 81 10.95 -1.17 -7.82
C GLY A 81 10.12 -1.40 -6.55
N LYS A 82 9.91 -0.37 -5.73
CA LYS A 82 9.20 -0.47 -4.44
C LYS A 82 7.76 0.02 -4.56
N ILE A 83 6.88 -0.58 -3.75
CA ILE A 83 5.51 -0.13 -3.55
C ILE A 83 5.54 0.88 -2.41
N GLU A 84 5.16 2.12 -2.70
CA GLU A 84 4.96 3.16 -1.70
C GLU A 84 3.50 3.12 -1.24
N PRO A 85 3.22 3.10 0.06
CA PRO A 85 1.87 3.10 0.58
C PRO A 85 1.15 4.43 0.29
N ASN A 86 -0.18 4.37 0.18
CA ASN A 86 -1.02 5.54 -0.11
C ASN A 86 -1.44 6.27 1.18
N TYR A 87 -0.48 6.75 1.96
CA TYR A 87 -0.73 7.66 3.10
C TYR A 87 0.11 8.93 2.98
N ASP A 88 -0.46 10.04 3.41
CA ASP A 88 0.25 11.30 3.57
C ASP A 88 1.00 11.27 4.91
N ILE A 89 2.32 11.46 4.88
CA ILE A 89 3.13 11.63 6.09
C ILE A 89 3.26 13.12 6.37
N THR A 90 2.56 13.61 7.39
CA THR A 90 2.87 14.91 8.00
C THR A 90 3.87 14.69 9.12
N ILE A 91 5.08 15.26 8.97
CA ILE A 91 6.12 15.23 9.99
C ILE A 91 6.09 16.57 10.73
N GLU A 92 5.50 16.61 11.92
CA GLU A 92 5.49 17.79 12.79
C GLU A 92 6.70 17.75 13.74
N HIS A 93 7.49 18.83 13.76
CA HIS A 93 8.59 18.99 14.70
C HIS A 93 8.15 19.97 15.79
N HIS A 94 7.99 19.48 17.02
CA HIS A 94 7.78 20.34 18.19
C HIS A 94 9.12 20.81 18.73
N ILE A 95 9.44 22.08 18.54
CA ILE A 95 10.59 22.72 19.19
C ILE A 95 10.08 23.32 20.50
N PRO A 96 10.56 22.86 21.68
CA PRO A 96 10.14 23.41 22.95
C PRO A 96 10.58 24.88 23.08
N GLU A 97 9.72 25.72 23.66
CA GLU A 97 10.08 27.09 23.96
C GLU A 97 11.18 27.12 25.03
N LYS A 98 12.25 27.87 24.74
CA LYS A 98 13.34 28.06 25.68
C LYS A 98 12.89 29.04 26.77
N ILE A 99 12.66 28.53 27.98
CA ILE A 99 12.37 29.35 29.15
C ILE A 99 13.69 29.94 29.67
N ASN A 100 13.78 31.27 29.74
CA ASN A 100 14.92 31.94 30.37
C ASN A 100 14.81 31.84 31.90
N PRO A 101 15.95 31.75 32.62
CA PRO A 101 15.93 31.78 34.07
C PRO A 101 15.32 33.09 34.56
N VAL A 102 14.35 33.00 35.46
CA VAL A 102 13.79 34.16 36.16
C VAL A 102 14.57 34.39 37.46
N GLU A 103 14.78 35.65 37.82
CA GLU A 103 15.50 36.03 39.06
C GLU A 103 14.78 35.55 40.32
N ASN A 104 13.45 35.35 40.26
CA ASN A 104 12.65 34.92 41.39
C ASN A 104 11.48 34.04 40.94
N ASN A 105 11.36 32.86 41.55
CA ASN A 105 10.31 31.87 41.26
C ASN A 105 9.10 31.99 42.22
N THR A 106 8.78 33.20 42.71
CA THR A 106 7.66 33.36 43.64
C THR A 106 6.34 33.07 42.92
N ILE A 107 5.67 31.98 43.30
CA ILE A 107 4.36 31.61 42.75
C ILE A 107 3.29 32.39 43.52
N PRO A 108 2.53 33.29 42.90
CA PRO A 108 1.53 34.12 43.59
C PRO A 108 0.49 33.30 44.35
N LYS A 109 0.16 32.11 43.85
CA LYS A 109 -0.79 31.16 44.46
C LYS A 109 -0.29 30.50 45.76
N LEU A 110 1.01 30.59 46.06
CA LEU A 110 1.63 30.04 47.27
C LEU A 110 1.91 31.11 48.33
N LYS A 111 1.54 32.38 48.09
CA LYS A 111 1.57 33.41 49.12
C LYS A 111 0.36 33.19 50.03
N LYS A 112 0.61 32.55 51.19
CA LYS A 112 -0.32 32.55 52.34
C LYS A 112 -0.32 33.92 53.02
#